data_AF-A0A7C8ZQK9-F1
#
_entry.id   AF-A0A7C8ZQK9-F1
#
_cell.length_a   1.000
_cell.length_b   1.000
_cell.length_c   1.000
_cell.angle_alpha   90.00
_cell.angle_beta   90.00
_cell.angle_gamma   90.00
#
_symmetry.space_group_name_H-M   'P 1'
#
loop_
_entity.id
_entity.type
_entity.pdbx_description
1 polymer ?
#
loop_
_entity_poly.entity_id
_entity_poly.type
_entity_poly.pdbx_seq_one_letter_code
_entity_poly.pdbx_strand_id
1 'polypeptide(L)'
;MYFCFSTAYFVAGSDIGKFTLKVVDDNRTINKSVHFRPQNNLFSINELASLWEKKIKRSLPRVTVTEEDLLNAANEMRVPESIVASFTHDIFIQGCQINFALDKPTDLEATSLYPDTPFRSVDACFDEFVSKVIEDHVKNSKPTSGEGLKIAKPTVRSEGFVITLYAA
;
A
#
# COMPACT_ATOMS: atom_id res chain seq x y z
N MET A 1 6.55 -16.16 21.77
CA MET A 1 7.32 -15.43 20.73
C MET A 1 6.37 -15.22 19.56
N TYR A 2 5.61 -14.13 19.60
CA TYR A 2 4.61 -13.81 18.57
C TYR A 2 5.32 -13.02 17.48
N PHE A 3 5.56 -13.65 16.33
CA PHE A 3 6.02 -12.97 15.13
C PHE A 3 4.85 -12.12 14.60
N CYS A 4 4.70 -10.89 15.06
CA CYS A 4 3.64 -10.00 14.57
C CYS A 4 4.12 -9.31 13.29
N PHE A 5 3.93 -9.95 12.14
CA PHE A 5 3.80 -9.20 10.89
C PHE A 5 2.33 -8.80 10.79
N SER A 6 1.97 -7.58 11.22
CA SER A 6 0.58 -7.16 11.12
C SER A 6 0.17 -7.07 9.64
N THR A 7 -1.08 -7.43 9.36
CA THR A 7 -1.68 -7.29 8.04
C THR A 7 -2.45 -5.97 7.96
N ALA A 8 -2.61 -5.46 6.75
CA ALA A 8 -3.34 -4.23 6.46
C ALA A 8 -4.30 -4.44 5.29
N TYR A 9 -5.39 -3.68 5.27
CA TYR A 9 -6.33 -3.65 4.15
C TYR A 9 -5.88 -2.65 3.09
N PHE A 10 -5.74 -3.12 1.85
CA PHE A 10 -5.38 -2.29 0.71
C PHE A 10 -6.59 -2.07 -0.20
N VAL A 11 -6.93 -0.82 -0.48
CA VAL A 11 -8.10 -0.48 -1.30
C VAL A 11 -7.67 0.40 -2.46
N ALA A 12 -8.10 0.04 -3.67
CA ALA A 12 -7.86 0.85 -4.86
C ALA A 12 -8.54 2.22 -4.72
N GLY A 13 -7.86 3.31 -5.11
CA GLY A 13 -8.43 4.66 -5.02
C GLY A 13 -9.77 4.82 -5.75
N SER A 14 -9.95 4.10 -6.86
CA SER A 14 -11.23 4.07 -7.59
C SER A 14 -12.37 3.45 -6.77
N ASP A 15 -12.08 2.40 -6.00
CA ASP A 15 -13.08 1.81 -5.11
C ASP A 15 -13.34 2.68 -3.89
N ILE A 16 -12.32 3.36 -3.34
CA ILE A 16 -12.53 4.36 -2.27
C ILE A 16 -13.61 5.35 -2.70
N GLY A 17 -13.43 6.02 -3.85
CA GLY A 17 -14.42 6.98 -4.35
C GLY A 17 -15.79 6.37 -4.63
N LYS A 18 -15.83 5.20 -5.28
CA LYS A 18 -17.07 4.48 -5.64
C LYS A 18 -17.90 4.11 -4.41
N PHE A 19 -17.30 3.51 -3.38
CA PHE A 19 -18.01 3.11 -2.17
C PHE A 19 -18.37 4.33 -1.30
N THR A 20 -17.51 5.35 -1.23
CA THR A 20 -17.86 6.60 -0.55
C THR A 20 -19.11 7.23 -1.17
N LEU A 21 -19.24 7.26 -2.51
CA LEU A 21 -20.44 7.79 -3.15
C LEU A 21 -21.69 6.94 -2.87
N LYS A 22 -21.56 5.61 -2.79
CA LYS A 22 -22.66 4.72 -2.39
C LYS A 22 -23.13 4.99 -0.97
N VAL A 23 -22.21 5.30 -0.06
CA VAL A 23 -22.50 5.57 1.35
C VAL A 23 -23.33 6.86 1.51
N VAL A 24 -23.05 7.90 0.73
CA VAL A 24 -23.70 9.23 0.88
C VAL A 24 -25.24 9.16 0.86
N ASP A 25 -25.83 8.35 -0.01
CA ASP A 25 -27.29 8.25 -0.19
C ASP A 25 -27.92 7.00 0.47
N ASP A 26 -27.15 6.26 1.27
CA ASP A 26 -27.61 5.03 1.92
C ASP A 26 -28.05 5.32 3.36
N ASN A 27 -29.37 5.28 3.59
CA ASN A 27 -29.97 5.50 4.92
C ASN A 27 -29.38 4.62 6.03
N ARG A 28 -28.85 3.43 5.70
CA ARG A 28 -28.22 2.53 6.68
C ARG A 28 -26.96 3.14 7.30
N THR A 29 -26.31 4.07 6.62
CA THR A 29 -24.98 4.61 6.97
C THR A 29 -25.02 5.93 7.74
N ILE A 30 -26.21 6.50 7.97
CA ILE A 30 -26.39 7.76 8.68
C ILE A 30 -25.87 7.65 10.12
N ASN A 31 -24.93 8.55 10.47
CA ASN A 31 -24.24 8.55 11.77
C ASN A 31 -23.56 7.20 12.08
N LYS A 32 -22.88 6.63 11.09
CA LYS A 32 -22.13 5.37 11.17
C LYS A 32 -20.71 5.56 10.66
N SER A 33 -19.82 4.70 11.14
CA SER A 33 -18.48 4.51 10.60
C SER A 33 -18.52 3.34 9.61
N VAL A 34 -18.17 3.60 8.35
CA VAL A 34 -18.10 2.53 7.33
C VAL A 34 -16.64 2.12 7.15
N HIS A 35 -16.34 0.88 7.53
CA HIS A 35 -15.02 0.27 7.48
C HIS A 35 -14.86 -0.51 6.18
N PHE A 36 -13.70 -0.36 5.55
CA PHE A 36 -13.39 -1.02 4.29
C PHE A 36 -12.48 -2.20 4.63
N ARG A 37 -13.06 -3.39 4.83
CA ARG A 37 -12.32 -4.61 5.19
C ARG A 37 -12.48 -5.73 4.16
N PRO A 38 -12.19 -5.49 2.86
CA PRO A 38 -12.26 -6.52 1.84
C PRO A 38 -11.25 -7.64 2.12
N GLN A 39 -11.75 -8.84 2.42
CA GLN A 39 -10.92 -9.98 2.84
C GLN A 39 -9.91 -10.42 1.77
N ASN A 40 -10.22 -10.24 0.49
CA ASN A 40 -9.33 -10.52 -0.62
C ASN A 40 -8.16 -9.52 -0.74
N ASN A 41 -8.16 -8.44 0.04
CA ASN A 41 -7.12 -7.41 0.04
C ASN A 41 -6.45 -7.20 1.40
N LEU A 42 -6.54 -8.18 2.30
CA LEU A 42 -5.81 -8.19 3.55
C LEU A 42 -4.42 -8.81 3.32
N PHE A 43 -3.36 -8.01 3.49
CA PHE A 43 -1.99 -8.47 3.24
C PHE A 43 -1.03 -7.97 4.32
N SER A 44 -0.08 -8.81 4.70
CA SER A 44 1.16 -8.35 5.33
C SER A 44 2.07 -7.74 4.26
N ILE A 45 3.06 -6.95 4.69
CA ILE A 45 4.08 -6.41 3.78
C ILE A 45 4.85 -7.53 3.06
N ASN A 46 5.10 -8.64 3.75
CA ASN A 46 5.80 -9.78 3.15
C ASN A 46 4.98 -10.43 2.02
N GLU A 47 3.68 -10.59 2.20
CA GLU A 47 2.79 -11.12 1.16
C GLU A 47 2.64 -10.12 0.01
N LEU A 48 2.50 -8.83 0.31
CA LEU A 48 2.43 -7.76 -0.69
C LEU A 48 3.69 -7.72 -1.56
N ALA A 49 4.87 -7.83 -0.93
CA ALA A 49 6.14 -7.91 -1.62
C ALA A 49 6.24 -9.16 -2.51
N SER A 50 5.85 -10.32 -1.98
CA SER A 50 5.87 -11.58 -2.73
C SER A 50 4.92 -11.53 -3.94
N LEU A 51 3.76 -10.89 -3.79
CA LEU A 51 2.83 -10.63 -4.88
C LEU A 51 3.46 -9.74 -5.96
N TRP A 52 4.15 -8.67 -5.55
CA TRP A 52 4.86 -7.80 -6.48
C TRP A 52 6.00 -8.51 -7.21
N GLU A 53 6.84 -9.26 -6.49
CA GLU A 53 7.95 -10.05 -7.05
C GLU A 53 7.45 -11.06 -8.11
N LYS A 54 6.30 -11.69 -7.85
CA LYS A 54 5.62 -12.56 -8.82
C LYS A 54 5.20 -11.80 -10.08
N LYS A 55 4.64 -10.59 -9.93
CA LYS A 55 4.21 -9.73 -11.05
C LYS A 55 5.39 -9.29 -11.92
N ILE A 56 6.52 -8.91 -11.32
CA ILE A 56 7.73 -8.49 -12.04
C ILE A 56 8.66 -9.65 -12.44
N LYS A 57 8.32 -10.89 -12.06
CA LYS A 57 9.11 -12.12 -12.31
C LYS A 57 10.57 -12.02 -11.86
N ARG A 58 10.80 -11.33 -10.74
CA ARG A 58 12.13 -11.08 -10.19
C ARG A 58 12.04 -10.91 -8.68
N SER A 59 13.00 -11.48 -7.96
CA SER A 59 13.20 -11.23 -6.53
C SER A 59 13.90 -9.91 -6.29
N LEU A 60 13.49 -9.20 -5.25
CA LEU A 60 14.06 -7.94 -4.80
C LEU A 60 14.81 -8.19 -3.48
N PRO A 61 15.96 -7.52 -3.25
CA PRO A 61 16.61 -7.60 -1.96
C PRO A 61 15.68 -7.03 -0.88
N ARG A 62 15.65 -7.69 0.29
CA ARG A 62 14.81 -7.31 1.43
C ARG A 62 15.63 -6.57 2.47
N VAL A 63 15.08 -5.46 2.96
CA VAL A 63 15.68 -4.67 4.05
C VAL A 63 14.67 -4.60 5.18
N THR A 64 15.11 -4.95 6.38
CA THR A 64 14.29 -4.82 7.58
C THR A 64 14.38 -3.41 8.13
N VAL A 65 13.22 -2.78 8.35
CA VAL A 65 13.07 -1.56 9.12
C VAL A 65 12.40 -1.95 10.44
N THR A 66 13.02 -1.58 11.55
CA THR A 66 12.57 -1.93 12.90
C THR A 66 11.50 -0.96 13.40
N GLU A 67 10.79 -1.34 14.46
CA GLU A 67 9.93 -0.41 15.20
C GLU A 67 10.70 0.84 15.67
N GLU A 68 11.92 0.67 16.21
CA GLU A 68 12.76 1.78 16.66
C GLU A 68 13.12 2.73 15.51
N ASP A 69 13.46 2.21 14.33
CA ASP A 69 13.73 3.04 13.15
C ASP A 69 12.53 3.92 12.79
N LEU A 70 11.31 3.37 12.83
CA LEU A 70 10.08 4.13 12.54
C LEU A 70 9.78 5.17 13.62
N LEU A 71 9.99 4.84 14.90
CA LEU A 71 9.80 5.77 16.02
C LEU A 71 10.79 6.93 15.97
N ASN A 72 12.06 6.65 15.68
CA ASN A 72 13.09 7.67 15.49
C ASN A 72 12.75 8.55 14.29
N ALA A 73 12.37 7.95 13.16
CA ALA A 73 11.94 8.67 11.98
C ALA A 73 10.71 9.57 12.24
N ALA A 74 9.74 9.09 13.02
CA ALA A 74 8.58 9.89 13.44
C ALA A 74 8.96 11.08 14.34
N ASN A 75 9.97 10.93 15.21
CA ASN A 75 10.42 11.99 16.10
C ASN A 75 11.33 13.03 15.42
N GLU A 76 12.18 12.59 14.49
CA GLU A 76 13.26 13.43 13.96
C GLU A 76 12.96 14.04 12.59
N MET A 77 12.14 13.38 11.75
CA MET A 77 11.85 13.89 10.41
C MET A 77 10.90 15.10 10.46
N ARG A 78 10.96 15.91 9.40
CA ARG A 78 10.05 17.05 9.25
C ARG A 78 8.68 16.58 8.77
N VAL A 79 7.69 17.47 8.88
CA VAL A 79 6.38 17.27 8.26
C VAL A 79 6.53 17.45 6.74
N PRO A 80 5.97 16.56 5.91
CA PRO A 80 5.02 15.49 6.25
C PRO A 80 5.65 14.11 6.55
N GLU A 81 6.96 13.95 6.39
CA GLU A 81 7.64 12.64 6.49
C GLU A 81 7.45 11.98 7.86
N SER A 82 7.54 12.74 8.95
CA SER A 82 7.29 12.21 10.31
C SER A 82 5.90 11.61 10.47
N ILE A 83 4.88 12.24 9.88
CA ILE A 83 3.49 11.76 9.90
C ILE A 83 3.38 10.43 9.16
N VAL A 84 4.07 10.30 8.02
CA VAL A 84 4.11 9.04 7.25
C VAL A 84 4.78 7.93 8.07
N ALA A 85 5.88 8.23 8.77
CA ALA A 85 6.53 7.26 9.66
C ALA A 85 5.61 6.82 10.81
N SER A 86 4.92 7.76 11.47
CA SER A 86 3.94 7.46 12.53
C SER A 86 2.81 6.55 12.04
N PHE A 87 2.22 6.84 10.87
CA PHE A 87 1.17 5.97 10.32
C PHE A 87 1.70 4.61 9.88
N THR A 88 2.92 4.55 9.33
CA THR A 88 3.55 3.28 8.95
C THR A 88 3.75 2.39 10.19
N HIS A 89 4.21 2.97 11.30
CA HIS A 89 4.31 2.28 12.59
C HIS A 89 2.94 1.80 13.07
N ASP A 90 1.95 2.68 13.14
CA ASP A 90 0.64 2.34 13.69
C ASP A 90 -0.07 1.24 12.87
N ILE A 91 0.04 1.28 11.55
CA ILE A 91 -0.55 0.27 10.67
C ILE A 91 0.20 -1.08 10.77
N PHE A 92 1.52 -1.06 10.61
CA PHE A 92 2.28 -2.29 10.35
C PHE A 92 3.02 -2.88 11.57
N ILE A 93 3.08 -2.14 12.67
CA ILE A 93 3.63 -2.61 13.95
C ILE A 93 2.47 -2.79 14.94
N GLN A 94 1.67 -1.75 15.16
CA GLN A 94 0.56 -1.79 16.13
C GLN A 94 -0.73 -2.41 15.57
N GLY A 95 -0.82 -2.59 14.25
CA GLY A 95 -1.95 -3.25 13.61
C GLY A 95 -3.25 -2.46 13.67
N CYS A 96 -3.20 -1.12 13.65
CA CYS A 96 -4.35 -0.25 13.95
C CYS A 96 -5.57 -0.47 13.04
N GLN A 97 -5.40 -1.06 11.86
CA GLN A 97 -6.50 -1.38 10.95
C GLN A 97 -7.28 -2.66 11.33
N ILE A 98 -6.65 -3.56 12.10
CA ILE A 98 -7.15 -4.92 12.37
C ILE A 98 -7.27 -5.25 13.86
N ASN A 99 -6.64 -4.46 14.74
CA ASN A 99 -6.56 -4.74 16.19
C ASN A 99 -7.87 -4.44 16.95
N PHE A 100 -8.99 -4.25 16.24
CA PHE A 100 -10.32 -4.02 16.81
C PHE A 100 -11.42 -4.75 16.03
N ALA A 101 -12.43 -5.21 16.76
CA ALA A 101 -13.64 -5.82 16.20
C ALA A 101 -14.63 -4.73 15.71
N LEU A 102 -15.45 -5.07 14.71
CA LEU A 102 -16.58 -4.22 14.27
C LEU A 102 -17.85 -4.62 15.02
N ASP A 103 -17.84 -4.47 16.35
CA ASP A 103 -18.90 -4.95 17.25
C ASP A 103 -19.91 -3.87 17.64
N LYS A 104 -19.60 -2.59 17.41
CA LYS A 104 -20.51 -1.49 17.72
C LYS A 104 -21.64 -1.44 16.68
N PRO A 105 -22.88 -1.14 17.07
CA PRO A 105 -23.97 -0.89 16.13
C PRO A 105 -23.70 0.28 15.16
N THR A 106 -22.71 1.11 15.48
CA THR A 106 -22.26 2.22 14.64
C THR A 106 -21.24 1.83 13.59
N ASP A 107 -20.65 0.64 13.69
CA ASP A 107 -19.64 0.15 12.76
C ASP A 107 -20.31 -0.72 11.69
N LEU A 108 -20.09 -0.34 10.44
CA LEU A 108 -20.57 -1.08 9.27
C LEU A 108 -19.38 -1.50 8.43
N GLU A 109 -19.47 -2.65 7.77
CA GLU A 109 -18.44 -3.12 6.86
C GLU A 109 -18.94 -3.04 5.41
N ALA A 110 -18.12 -2.46 4.52
CA ALA A 110 -18.51 -2.13 3.16
C ALA A 110 -18.90 -3.34 2.30
N THR A 111 -18.19 -4.47 2.41
CA THR A 111 -18.53 -5.70 1.66
C THR A 111 -19.85 -6.31 2.13
N SER A 112 -20.19 -6.15 3.41
CA SER A 112 -21.50 -6.56 3.95
C SER A 112 -22.63 -5.64 3.52
N LEU A 113 -22.38 -4.33 3.42
CA LEU A 113 -23.37 -3.35 2.96
C LEU A 113 -23.70 -3.49 1.47
N TYR A 114 -22.71 -3.86 0.65
CA TYR A 114 -22.79 -3.88 -0.81
C TYR A 114 -22.24 -5.20 -1.40
N PRO A 115 -22.87 -6.35 -1.13
CA PRO A 115 -22.34 -7.67 -1.50
C PRO A 115 -22.19 -7.85 -3.02
N ASP A 116 -23.04 -7.20 -3.82
CA ASP A 116 -23.02 -7.30 -5.29
C ASP A 116 -21.95 -6.41 -5.93
N THR A 117 -21.16 -5.69 -5.13
CA THR A 117 -20.15 -4.75 -5.59
C THR A 117 -18.79 -5.20 -5.11
N PRO A 118 -18.02 -5.94 -5.91
CA PRO A 118 -16.70 -6.39 -5.49
C PRO A 118 -15.71 -5.23 -5.45
N PHE A 119 -14.74 -5.34 -4.54
CA PHE A 119 -13.51 -4.55 -4.54
C PHE A 119 -12.54 -5.11 -5.56
N ARG A 120 -11.82 -4.22 -6.23
CA ARG A 120 -10.68 -4.55 -7.07
C ARG A 120 -9.57 -5.16 -6.20
N SER A 121 -9.01 -6.28 -6.67
CA SER A 121 -7.92 -6.94 -5.96
C SER A 121 -6.61 -6.16 -6.07
N VAL A 122 -5.74 -6.32 -5.07
CA VAL A 122 -4.36 -5.79 -5.14
C VAL A 122 -3.60 -6.38 -6.33
N ASP A 123 -3.82 -7.67 -6.63
CA ASP A 123 -3.24 -8.35 -7.79
C ASP A 123 -3.58 -7.63 -9.11
N ALA A 124 -4.85 -7.28 -9.31
CA ALA A 124 -5.30 -6.55 -10.49
C ALA A 124 -4.77 -5.10 -10.50
N CYS A 125 -4.59 -4.47 -9.34
CA CYS A 125 -3.96 -3.14 -9.25
C CYS A 125 -2.51 -3.21 -9.74
N PHE A 126 -1.75 -4.23 -9.32
CA PHE A 126 -0.34 -4.39 -9.69
C PHE A 126 -0.13 -4.60 -11.20
N ASP A 127 -1.08 -5.18 -11.93
CA ASP A 127 -0.97 -5.31 -13.40
C ASP A 127 -0.86 -3.95 -14.12
N GLU A 128 -1.57 -2.93 -13.64
CA GLU A 128 -1.46 -1.57 -14.18
C GLU A 128 -0.09 -0.95 -13.88
N PHE A 129 0.45 -1.21 -12.70
CA PHE A 129 1.77 -0.70 -12.32
C PHE A 129 2.89 -1.35 -13.12
N VAL A 130 2.83 -2.66 -13.36
CA VAL A 130 3.80 -3.35 -14.24
C VAL A 130 3.79 -2.74 -15.64
N SER A 131 2.61 -2.49 -16.19
CA SER A 131 2.46 -1.89 -17.52
C SER A 131 3.15 -0.52 -17.60
N LYS A 132 2.94 0.33 -16.59
CA LYS A 132 3.60 1.65 -16.50
C LYS A 132 5.12 1.55 -16.35
N VAL A 133 5.61 0.63 -15.51
CA VAL A 133 7.06 0.41 -15.35
C VAL A 133 7.70 0.01 -16.68
N ILE A 134 7.06 -0.88 -17.45
CA ILE A 134 7.55 -1.29 -18.78
C ILE A 134 7.52 -0.10 -19.74
N GLU A 135 6.43 0.66 -19.81
CA GLU A 135 6.31 1.84 -20.67
C GLU A 135 7.39 2.89 -20.38
N ASP A 136 7.67 3.15 -19.10
CA ASP A 136 8.71 4.11 -18.70
C ASP A 136 10.10 3.63 -19.10
N HIS A 137 10.39 2.33 -19.01
CA HIS A 137 11.64 1.76 -19.52
C HIS A 137 11.76 1.88 -21.05
N VAL A 138 10.66 1.70 -21.79
CA VAL A 138 10.64 1.83 -23.26
C VAL A 138 10.82 3.30 -23.67
N LYS A 139 10.19 4.25 -22.99
CA LYS A 139 10.36 5.70 -23.26
C LYS A 139 11.78 6.15 -22.98
N ASN A 140 12.39 5.69 -21.88
CA ASN A 140 13.75 6.04 -21.49
C ASN A 140 14.86 5.37 -22.31
N SER A 141 14.53 4.39 -23.16
CA SER A 141 15.49 3.68 -24.03
C SER A 141 15.44 4.10 -25.51
N LYS A 142 14.51 4.97 -25.91
CA LYS A 142 14.53 5.56 -27.27
C LYS A 142 15.64 6.62 -27.38
N PRO A 143 16.55 6.54 -28.37
CA PRO A 143 17.57 7.57 -28.57
C PRO A 143 16.91 8.87 -29.03
N THR A 144 17.08 9.95 -28.28
CA THR A 144 16.83 11.31 -28.75
C THR A 144 17.85 11.63 -29.83
N SER A 145 17.41 11.60 -31.09
CA SER A 145 18.16 12.17 -32.21
C SER A 145 18.22 13.69 -32.06
N GLY A 146 19.37 14.19 -31.61
CA GLY A 146 19.68 15.61 -31.52
C GLY A 146 21.04 15.80 -30.85
N GLU A 147 22.02 16.21 -31.65
CA GLU A 147 23.45 16.34 -31.31
C GLU A 147 23.72 17.26 -30.11
N GLY A 148 24.70 16.86 -29.29
CA GLY A 148 25.28 17.68 -28.22
C GLY A 148 25.92 16.81 -27.15
N LEU A 149 27.25 16.72 -27.16
CA LEU A 149 28.07 16.00 -26.19
C LEU A 149 27.66 16.35 -24.75
N LYS A 150 26.88 15.50 -24.08
CA LYS A 150 26.62 15.59 -22.64
C LYS A 150 27.33 14.41 -21.97
N ILE A 151 28.28 14.77 -21.10
CA ILE A 151 28.93 13.85 -20.16
C ILE A 151 27.82 13.03 -19.51
N ALA A 152 27.82 11.72 -19.77
CA ALA A 152 26.86 10.80 -19.18
C ALA A 152 27.00 10.89 -17.66
N LYS A 153 26.00 11.47 -16.99
CA LYS A 153 25.84 11.24 -15.56
C LYS A 153 25.68 9.73 -15.38
N PRO A 154 26.39 9.08 -14.44
CA PRO A 154 26.17 7.68 -14.18
C PRO A 154 24.69 7.52 -13.82
N THR A 155 23.94 6.82 -14.66
CA THR A 155 22.60 6.37 -14.30
C THR A 155 22.82 5.35 -13.20
N VAL A 156 22.82 5.80 -11.94
CA VAL A 156 22.68 4.90 -10.80
C VAL A 156 21.37 4.17 -11.05
N ARG A 157 21.48 2.90 -11.44
CA ARG A 157 20.33 2.02 -11.53
C ARG A 157 19.79 1.96 -10.11
N SER A 158 18.70 2.68 -9.84
CA SER A 158 18.03 2.57 -8.54
C SER A 158 17.55 1.12 -8.44
N GLU A 159 18.30 0.30 -7.71
CA GLU A 159 17.85 -1.05 -7.41
C GLU A 159 16.61 -0.91 -6.52
N GLY A 160 15.50 -1.51 -6.94
CA GLY A 160 14.31 -1.56 -6.11
C GLY A 160 14.54 -2.53 -4.96
N PHE A 161 14.16 -2.13 -3.76
CA PHE A 161 14.21 -2.97 -2.56
C PHE A 161 12.78 -3.23 -2.07
N VAL A 162 12.60 -4.38 -1.42
CA VAL A 162 11.42 -4.64 -0.61
C VAL A 162 11.76 -4.24 0.82
N ILE A 163 10.94 -3.37 1.40
CA ILE A 163 11.01 -3.08 2.84
C ILE A 163 10.20 -4.15 3.56
N THR A 164 10.75 -4.72 4.62
CA THR A 164 10.05 -5.58 5.56
C THR A 164 10.03 -4.90 6.93
N LEU A 165 8.94 -5.02 7.68
CA LEU A 165 8.83 -4.42 9.01
C LEU A 165 8.91 -5.50 10.09
N TYR A 166 9.57 -5.15 11.20
CA TYR A 166 9.76 -6.05 12.34
C TYR A 166 9.51 -5.32 13.66
N ALA A 167 8.61 -5.87 14.47
CA ALA A 167 8.42 -5.51 15.87
C ALA A 167 9.36 -6.38 16.72
N ALA A 168 10.22 -5.77 17.55
CA ALA A 168 11.19 -6.47 18.39
C ALA A 168 10.55 -7.05 19.65
#